data_AF-A0A1F8DJ55-F1
#
_entry.id   AF-A0A1F8DJ55-F1
#
_cell.length_a   1.000
_cell.length_b   1.000
_cell.length_c   1.000
_cell.angle_alpha   90.00
_cell.angle_beta   90.00
_cell.angle_gamma   90.00
#
_symmetry.space_group_name_H-M   'P 1'
#
loop_
_entity.id
_entity.type
_entity.pdbx_description
1 polymer ?
#
loop_
_entity_poly.entity_id
_entity_poly.type
_entity_poly.pdbx_seq_one_letter_code
_entity_poly.pdbx_strand_id
1 'polypeptide(L)'
;MSKRKRFIITSILLSLGFVGIGILDNEFRFLAIGALAALSIILFTWSLKEGLGRNMTLLTLILPTLFTAGVGIFWFLLPSNMFAKIPIVIFYGLGIYVLCLTSNIYSVAAIRTIALLRAARGVGFVLILITSFLIYDAILSLRYPFYITATAIFIFSFPLFMEGLWTIPLETVFSKNIFNMSLIFALIITETGIALFFWPVTVVVGSLFLTGAVYVLLGLGQAKLEGRLFPQTVREYLVVGILVFIGMFFATHWG
;
A
#
# COMPACT_ATOMS: atom_id res chain seq x y z
N MET A 1 23.82 -16.04 8.66
CA MET A 1 23.17 -15.79 7.35
C MET A 1 23.33 -14.34 6.94
N SER A 2 23.70 -14.06 5.69
CA SER A 2 23.74 -12.69 5.16
C SER A 2 22.32 -12.10 5.04
N LYS A 3 22.18 -10.78 5.24
CA LYS A 3 20.87 -10.08 5.15
C LYS A 3 20.14 -10.36 3.84
N ARG A 4 20.87 -10.36 2.72
CA ARG A 4 20.32 -10.66 1.38
C ARG A 4 19.73 -12.07 1.29
N LYS A 5 20.34 -13.07 1.93
CA LYS A 5 19.80 -14.44 1.98
C LYS A 5 18.48 -14.48 2.75
N ARG A 6 18.34 -13.73 3.86
CA ARG A 6 17.07 -13.66 4.62
C ARG A 6 15.94 -13.02 3.81
N PHE A 7 16.24 -11.99 3.02
CA PHE A 7 15.24 -11.35 2.14
C PHE A 7 14.75 -12.29 1.04
N ILE A 8 15.67 -13.01 0.40
CA ILE A 8 15.32 -14.03 -0.61
C ILE A 8 14.47 -15.13 0.02
N ILE A 9 14.86 -15.63 1.19
CA ILE A 9 14.09 -16.66 1.92
C ILE A 9 12.69 -16.15 2.28
N THR A 10 12.58 -14.91 2.76
CA THR A 10 11.29 -14.31 3.11
C THR A 10 10.37 -14.18 1.90
N SER A 11 10.90 -13.69 0.78
CA SER A 11 10.17 -13.58 -0.49
C SER A 11 9.71 -14.96 -1.02
N ILE A 12 10.59 -15.96 -1.01
CA ILE A 12 10.26 -17.32 -1.45
C ILE A 12 9.22 -17.95 -0.53
N LEU A 13 9.40 -17.89 0.80
CA LEU A 13 8.46 -18.48 1.74
C LEU A 13 7.08 -17.84 1.65
N LEU A 14 6.99 -16.52 1.56
CA LEU A 14 5.71 -15.84 1.38
C LEU A 14 5.08 -16.20 0.03
N SER A 15 5.86 -16.28 -1.05
CA SER A 15 5.35 -16.66 -2.38
C SER A 15 4.84 -18.11 -2.42
N LEU A 16 5.54 -19.04 -1.77
CA LEU A 16 5.09 -20.41 -1.62
C LEU A 16 3.83 -20.51 -0.76
N GLY A 17 3.78 -19.76 0.34
CA GLY A 17 2.57 -19.64 1.16
C GLY A 17 1.38 -19.12 0.36
N PHE A 18 1.62 -18.13 -0.49
CA PHE A 18 0.61 -17.56 -1.39
C PHE A 18 0.09 -18.58 -2.41
N VAL A 19 0.98 -19.37 -3.03
CA VAL A 19 0.56 -20.48 -3.91
C VAL A 19 -0.24 -21.53 -3.14
N GLY A 20 0.13 -21.81 -1.89
CA GLY A 20 -0.59 -22.74 -1.00
C GLY A 20 -2.05 -22.35 -0.77
N ILE A 21 -2.36 -21.04 -0.73
CA ILE A 21 -3.76 -20.55 -0.60
C ILE A 21 -4.62 -21.04 -1.78
N GLY A 22 -4.03 -21.18 -2.97
CA GLY A 22 -4.75 -21.65 -4.16
C GLY A 22 -5.26 -23.09 -4.07
N ILE A 23 -4.71 -23.90 -3.15
CA ILE A 23 -5.06 -25.32 -2.97
C ILE A 23 -6.21 -25.49 -1.96
N LEU A 24 -6.44 -24.50 -1.10
CA LEU A 24 -7.45 -24.56 -0.04
C LEU A 24 -8.87 -24.36 -0.60
N ASP A 25 -9.84 -25.00 0.07
CA ASP A 25 -11.27 -24.82 -0.17
C ASP A 25 -11.73 -23.39 0.12
N ASN A 26 -12.80 -22.97 -0.57
CA ASN A 26 -13.22 -21.57 -0.66
C ASN A 26 -13.49 -20.91 0.70
N GLU A 27 -13.98 -21.67 1.68
CA GLU A 27 -14.32 -21.18 3.03
C GLU A 27 -13.10 -20.71 3.82
N PHE A 28 -11.95 -21.40 3.68
CA PHE A 28 -10.75 -21.10 4.47
C PHE A 28 -9.83 -20.07 3.82
N ARG A 29 -10.15 -19.57 2.63
CA ARG A 29 -9.22 -18.73 1.85
C ARG A 29 -9.02 -17.34 2.45
N PHE A 30 -10.07 -16.69 2.96
CA PHE A 30 -9.95 -15.41 3.65
C PHE A 30 -9.13 -15.54 4.93
N LEU A 31 -9.33 -16.63 5.69
CA LEU A 31 -8.56 -16.94 6.88
C LEU A 31 -7.09 -17.22 6.54
N ALA A 32 -6.83 -17.92 5.44
CA ALA A 32 -5.48 -18.21 4.95
C ALA A 32 -4.73 -16.93 4.51
N ILE A 33 -5.41 -15.95 3.90
CA ILE A 33 -4.80 -14.64 3.61
C ILE A 33 -4.48 -13.89 4.89
N GLY A 34 -5.41 -13.89 5.87
CA GLY A 34 -5.16 -13.30 7.18
C GLY A 34 -3.94 -13.93 7.86
N ALA A 35 -3.83 -15.25 7.80
CA ALA A 35 -2.68 -16.00 8.29
C ALA A 35 -1.39 -15.67 7.51
N LEU A 36 -1.45 -15.50 6.19
CA LEU A 36 -0.29 -15.11 5.37
C LEU A 36 0.15 -13.67 5.67
N ALA A 37 -0.79 -12.75 5.86
CA ALA A 37 -0.51 -11.38 6.29
C ALA A 37 0.15 -11.38 7.68
N ALA A 38 -0.34 -12.18 8.63
CA ALA A 38 0.31 -12.35 9.93
C ALA A 38 1.71 -12.99 9.81
N LEU A 39 1.88 -13.98 8.94
CA LEU A 39 3.17 -14.58 8.65
C LEU A 39 4.15 -13.56 8.06
N SER A 40 3.65 -12.62 7.25
CA SER A 40 4.47 -11.53 6.71
C SER A 40 5.06 -10.65 7.81
N ILE A 41 4.31 -10.37 8.89
CA ILE A 41 4.82 -9.66 10.09
C ILE A 41 6.00 -10.41 10.69
N ILE A 42 5.83 -11.72 10.91
CA ILE A 42 6.83 -12.57 11.56
C ILE A 42 8.11 -12.62 10.72
N LEU A 43 7.96 -12.89 9.41
CA LEU A 43 9.11 -13.03 8.51
C LEU A 43 9.83 -11.69 8.28
N PHE A 44 9.09 -10.58 8.13
CA PHE A 44 9.73 -9.27 8.01
C PHE A 44 10.46 -8.88 9.28
N THR A 45 9.86 -9.11 10.46
CA THR A 45 10.52 -8.86 11.75
C THR A 45 11.80 -9.68 11.89
N TRP A 46 11.77 -10.96 11.52
CA TRP A 46 12.97 -11.81 11.51
C TRP A 46 14.04 -11.31 10.53
N SER A 47 13.62 -10.92 9.33
CA SER A 47 14.53 -10.46 8.27
C SER A 47 15.22 -9.13 8.60
N LEU A 48 14.53 -8.24 9.32
CA LEU A 48 14.98 -6.89 9.65
C LEU A 48 15.57 -6.75 11.07
N LYS A 49 15.59 -7.82 11.88
CA LYS A 49 16.00 -7.83 13.29
C LYS A 49 17.30 -7.08 13.63
N GLU A 50 18.26 -7.04 12.70
CA GLU A 50 19.58 -6.42 12.89
C GLU A 50 19.61 -4.90 12.68
N GLY A 51 18.56 -4.29 12.13
CA GLY A 51 18.50 -2.85 11.83
C GLY A 51 17.38 -2.10 12.56
N LEU A 52 16.62 -2.78 13.42
CA LEU A 52 15.35 -2.29 13.92
C LEU A 52 15.47 -1.59 15.28
N GLY A 53 15.11 -0.30 15.32
CA GLY A 53 14.71 0.37 16.57
C GLY A 53 13.27 0.00 16.97
N ARG A 54 12.98 -0.10 18.27
CA ARG A 54 11.69 -0.61 18.81
C ARG A 54 10.43 0.02 18.19
N ASN A 55 10.39 1.34 18.02
CA ASN A 55 9.22 2.04 17.48
C ASN A 55 9.17 2.03 15.94
N MET A 56 10.33 2.05 15.30
CA MET A 56 10.49 1.94 13.84
C MET A 56 9.98 0.62 13.29
N THR A 57 10.05 -0.41 14.13
CA THR A 57 9.62 -1.77 13.79
C THR A 57 8.16 -1.84 13.39
N LEU A 58 7.26 -1.10 14.06
CA LEU A 58 5.84 -1.23 13.77
C LEU A 58 5.44 -0.58 12.43
N LEU A 59 5.95 0.62 12.15
CA LEU A 59 5.60 1.35 10.92
C LEU A 59 6.16 0.67 9.66
N THR A 60 7.39 0.13 9.74
CA THR A 60 8.01 -0.59 8.62
C THR A 60 7.29 -1.91 8.25
N LEU A 61 6.45 -2.45 9.14
CA LEU A 61 5.69 -3.69 8.91
C LEU A 61 4.31 -3.43 8.27
N ILE A 62 3.84 -2.18 8.28
CA ILE A 62 2.52 -1.83 7.74
C ILE A 62 2.45 -2.12 6.24
N LEU A 63 3.38 -1.57 5.45
CA LEU A 63 3.31 -1.72 3.99
C LEU A 63 3.44 -3.18 3.52
N PRO A 64 4.37 -4.01 4.05
CA PRO A 64 4.43 -5.42 3.70
C PRO A 64 3.17 -6.24 4.01
N THR A 65 2.54 -5.96 5.15
CA THR A 65 1.31 -6.66 5.55
C THR A 65 0.15 -6.28 4.66
N LEU A 66 -0.01 -4.98 4.40
CA LEU A 66 -1.07 -4.46 3.53
C LEU A 66 -0.87 -4.88 2.07
N PHE A 67 0.37 -4.94 1.58
CA PHE A 67 0.67 -5.47 0.26
C PHE A 67 0.29 -6.95 0.16
N THR A 68 0.62 -7.75 1.17
CA THR A 68 0.25 -9.18 1.23
C THR A 68 -1.27 -9.37 1.27
N ALA A 69 -1.98 -8.59 2.09
CA ALA A 69 -3.43 -8.63 2.16
C ALA A 69 -4.07 -8.18 0.84
N GLY A 70 -3.60 -7.07 0.25
CA GLY A 70 -4.12 -6.53 -1.00
C GLY A 70 -3.96 -7.49 -2.17
N VAL A 71 -2.75 -8.03 -2.38
CA VAL A 71 -2.50 -9.05 -3.42
C VAL A 71 -3.29 -10.33 -3.15
N GLY A 72 -3.41 -10.73 -1.88
CA GLY A 72 -4.21 -11.88 -1.44
C GLY A 72 -5.67 -11.77 -1.81
N ILE A 73 -6.31 -10.64 -1.53
CA ILE A 73 -7.73 -10.47 -1.85
C ILE A 73 -7.93 -10.30 -3.36
N PHE A 74 -7.04 -9.57 -4.03
CA PHE A 74 -7.07 -9.39 -5.49
C PHE A 74 -6.94 -10.71 -6.25
N TRP A 75 -6.23 -11.69 -5.69
CA TRP A 75 -6.10 -13.04 -6.27
C TRP A 75 -7.44 -13.71 -6.57
N PHE A 76 -8.48 -13.44 -5.78
CA PHE A 76 -9.80 -14.03 -6.01
C PHE A 76 -10.57 -13.39 -7.16
N LEU A 77 -10.20 -12.17 -7.54
CA LEU A 77 -10.81 -11.46 -8.65
C LEU A 77 -10.28 -11.98 -10.00
N LEU A 78 -9.20 -12.78 -9.98
CA LEU A 78 -8.56 -13.29 -11.18
C LEU A 78 -9.20 -14.58 -11.71
N PRO A 79 -9.17 -14.80 -13.03
CA PRO A 79 -9.64 -16.04 -13.64
C PRO A 79 -8.98 -17.28 -13.04
N SER A 80 -9.72 -18.39 -12.99
CA SER A 80 -9.24 -19.67 -12.44
C SER A 80 -8.06 -20.30 -13.21
N ASN A 81 -7.72 -19.76 -14.38
CA ASN A 81 -6.65 -20.24 -15.24
C ASN A 81 -5.27 -20.15 -14.56
N MET A 82 -4.56 -21.28 -14.50
CA MET A 82 -3.23 -21.41 -13.90
C MET A 82 -2.18 -20.52 -14.57
N PHE A 83 -2.30 -20.28 -15.89
CA PHE A 83 -1.37 -19.39 -16.60
C PHE A 83 -1.54 -17.93 -16.21
N ALA A 84 -2.77 -17.49 -15.89
CA ALA A 84 -3.02 -16.12 -15.45
C ALA A 84 -2.45 -15.86 -14.05
N LYS A 85 -2.28 -16.92 -13.26
CA LYS A 85 -1.81 -16.87 -11.86
C LYS A 85 -0.28 -16.75 -11.72
N ILE A 86 0.48 -17.31 -12.66
CA ILE A 86 1.96 -17.30 -12.61
C ILE A 86 2.53 -15.86 -12.56
N PRO A 87 2.10 -14.92 -13.42
CA PRO A 87 2.60 -13.54 -13.36
C PRO A 87 2.34 -12.86 -12.01
N ILE A 88 1.20 -13.13 -11.36
CA ILE A 88 0.90 -12.54 -10.05
C ILE A 88 1.80 -13.10 -8.96
N VAL A 89 2.08 -14.41 -8.96
CA VAL A 89 3.01 -14.99 -7.98
C VAL A 89 4.41 -14.40 -8.14
N ILE A 90 4.87 -14.22 -9.39
CA ILE A 90 6.16 -13.57 -9.67
C ILE A 90 6.13 -12.11 -9.19
N PHE A 91 5.08 -11.36 -9.53
CA PHE A 91 4.91 -9.98 -9.11
C PHE A 91 4.89 -9.84 -7.58
N TYR A 92 4.17 -10.73 -6.90
CA TYR A 92 4.11 -10.78 -5.45
C TYR A 92 5.48 -11.07 -4.84
N GLY A 93 6.19 -12.10 -5.31
CA GLY A 93 7.52 -12.43 -4.80
C GLY A 93 8.53 -11.32 -5.00
N LEU A 94 8.55 -10.70 -6.19
CA LEU A 94 9.37 -9.53 -6.48
C LEU A 94 8.98 -8.34 -5.59
N GLY A 95 7.69 -8.06 -5.45
CA GLY A 95 7.18 -6.99 -4.58
C GLY A 95 7.63 -7.16 -3.13
N ILE A 96 7.50 -8.36 -2.57
CA ILE A 96 7.99 -8.68 -1.22
C ILE A 96 9.50 -8.50 -1.09
N TYR A 97 10.27 -8.93 -2.09
CA TYR A 97 11.72 -8.74 -2.07
C TYR A 97 12.11 -7.26 -2.08
N VAL A 98 11.46 -6.45 -2.94
CA VAL A 98 11.67 -5.00 -3.02
C VAL A 98 11.23 -4.31 -1.73
N LEU A 99 10.13 -4.75 -1.10
CA LEU A 99 9.68 -4.26 0.19
C LEU A 99 10.71 -4.55 1.30
N CYS A 100 11.32 -5.74 1.31
CA CYS A 100 12.38 -6.07 2.27
C CYS A 100 13.60 -5.14 2.09
N LEU A 101 14.02 -4.90 0.84
CA LEU A 101 15.13 -3.99 0.53
C LEU A 101 14.82 -2.55 0.95
N THR A 102 13.63 -2.06 0.60
CA THR A 102 13.19 -0.68 0.89
C THR A 102 13.07 -0.46 2.40
N SER A 103 12.45 -1.39 3.11
CA SER A 103 12.34 -1.34 4.59
C SER A 103 13.69 -1.40 5.27
N ASN A 104 14.64 -2.17 4.72
CA ASN A 104 16.00 -2.20 5.22
C ASN A 104 16.73 -0.87 5.02
N ILE A 105 16.55 -0.23 3.85
CA ILE A 105 17.11 1.10 3.58
C ILE A 105 16.56 2.12 4.56
N TYR A 106 15.24 2.14 4.82
CA TYR A 106 14.65 3.03 5.83
C TYR A 106 15.21 2.80 7.23
N SER A 107 15.34 1.54 7.63
CA SER A 107 15.92 1.17 8.94
C SER A 107 17.36 1.67 9.10
N VAL A 108 18.18 1.54 8.05
CA VAL A 108 19.57 2.03 8.07
C VAL A 108 19.62 3.56 7.97
N ALA A 109 18.75 4.15 7.16
CA ALA A 109 18.68 5.59 6.90
C ALA A 109 18.29 6.41 8.13
N ALA A 110 17.52 5.81 9.03
CA ALA A 110 17.10 6.46 10.26
C ALA A 110 18.23 6.64 11.30
N ILE A 111 19.27 5.80 11.23
CA ILE A 111 20.47 5.94 12.09
C ILE A 111 21.47 6.89 11.42
N ARG A 112 21.62 6.78 10.09
CA ARG A 112 22.55 7.59 9.31
C ARG A 112 22.00 7.86 7.92
N THR A 113 22.16 9.08 7.43
CA THR A 113 21.75 9.42 6.06
C THR A 113 22.58 8.63 5.04
N ILE A 114 21.90 7.98 4.08
CA ILE A 114 22.51 7.21 3.00
C ILE A 114 21.99 7.66 1.64
N ALA A 115 22.85 7.67 0.61
CA ALA A 115 22.49 8.14 -0.73
C ALA A 115 21.31 7.37 -1.35
N LEU A 116 21.21 6.07 -1.04
CA LEU A 116 20.14 5.19 -1.52
C LEU A 116 18.74 5.54 -0.96
N LEU A 117 18.64 6.39 0.07
CA LEU A 117 17.36 6.78 0.67
C LEU A 117 16.43 7.46 -0.33
N ARG A 118 16.97 8.31 -1.22
CA ARG A 118 16.15 9.00 -2.24
C ARG A 118 15.48 8.01 -3.19
N ALA A 119 16.23 7.00 -3.64
CA ALA A 119 15.70 5.94 -4.48
C ALA A 119 14.65 5.10 -3.73
N ALA A 120 14.93 4.74 -2.47
CA ALA A 120 14.00 3.99 -1.64
C ALA A 120 12.68 4.73 -1.37
N ARG A 121 12.70 6.06 -1.18
CA ARG A 121 11.47 6.86 -1.06
C ARG A 121 10.60 6.76 -2.32
N GLY A 122 11.20 6.89 -3.50
CA GLY A 122 10.48 6.73 -4.77
C GLY A 122 9.89 5.33 -4.95
N VAL A 123 10.67 4.28 -4.66
CA VAL A 123 10.20 2.89 -4.75
C VAL A 123 9.09 2.60 -3.73
N GLY A 124 9.24 3.05 -2.48
CA GLY A 124 8.22 2.91 -1.44
C GLY A 124 6.93 3.63 -1.80
N PHE A 125 7.02 4.86 -2.34
CA PHE A 125 5.87 5.62 -2.83
C PHE A 125 5.10 4.84 -3.91
N VAL A 126 5.79 4.28 -4.91
CA VAL A 126 5.14 3.46 -5.95
C VAL A 126 4.50 2.20 -5.34
N LEU A 127 5.15 1.55 -4.38
CA LEU A 127 4.60 0.37 -3.70
C LEU A 127 3.34 0.71 -2.87
N ILE A 128 3.27 1.88 -2.25
CA ILE A 128 2.06 2.37 -1.57
C ILE A 128 0.93 2.55 -2.59
N LEU A 129 1.19 3.15 -3.75
CA LEU A 129 0.17 3.33 -4.79
C LEU A 129 -0.36 2.00 -5.29
N ILE A 130 0.53 1.05 -5.62
CA ILE A 130 0.16 -0.31 -6.03
C ILE A 130 -0.68 -0.98 -4.94
N THR A 131 -0.24 -0.91 -3.69
CA THR A 131 -0.95 -1.50 -2.55
C THR A 131 -2.32 -0.87 -2.37
N SER A 132 -2.42 0.46 -2.48
CA SER A 132 -3.67 1.20 -2.36
C SER A 132 -4.66 0.84 -3.47
N PHE A 133 -4.18 0.69 -4.71
CA PHE A 133 -5.00 0.23 -5.83
C PHE A 133 -5.58 -1.15 -5.56
N LEU A 134 -4.74 -2.11 -5.18
CA LEU A 134 -5.18 -3.48 -4.89
C LEU A 134 -6.20 -3.54 -3.74
N ILE A 135 -5.98 -2.74 -2.69
CA ILE A 135 -6.90 -2.68 -1.54
C ILE A 135 -8.23 -2.02 -1.94
N TYR A 136 -8.22 -0.88 -2.63
CA TYR A 136 -9.46 -0.22 -3.02
C TYR A 136 -10.24 -1.04 -4.05
N ASP A 137 -9.55 -1.69 -4.99
CA ASP A 137 -10.16 -2.60 -5.96
C ASP A 137 -10.84 -3.77 -5.25
N ALA A 138 -10.16 -4.37 -4.27
CA ALA A 138 -10.72 -5.40 -3.41
C ALA A 138 -11.95 -4.92 -2.62
N ILE A 139 -11.85 -3.76 -1.95
CA ILE A 139 -12.95 -3.21 -1.14
C ILE A 139 -14.17 -2.90 -2.01
N LEU A 140 -13.99 -2.22 -3.15
CA LEU A 140 -15.07 -1.85 -4.06
C LEU A 140 -15.68 -3.07 -4.77
N SER A 141 -14.87 -4.11 -5.03
CA SER A 141 -15.34 -5.38 -5.60
C SER A 141 -16.33 -6.12 -4.70
N LEU A 142 -16.25 -5.94 -3.37
CA LEU A 142 -17.16 -6.59 -2.42
C LEU A 142 -18.60 -6.06 -2.50
N ARG A 143 -18.81 -4.87 -3.09
CA ARG A 143 -20.13 -4.22 -3.26
C ARG A 143 -20.96 -4.14 -1.97
N TYR A 144 -20.29 -3.99 -0.83
CA TYR A 144 -20.97 -3.77 0.45
C TYR A 144 -21.59 -2.37 0.55
N PRO A 145 -22.57 -2.17 1.46
CA PRO A 145 -23.15 -0.86 1.73
C PRO A 145 -22.10 0.20 2.06
N PHE A 146 -22.42 1.46 1.75
CA PHE A 146 -21.47 2.57 1.85
C PHE A 146 -20.80 2.70 3.23
N TYR A 147 -21.48 2.40 4.34
CA TYR A 147 -20.93 2.51 5.68
C TYR A 147 -19.82 1.47 5.96
N ILE A 148 -19.96 0.24 5.45
CA ILE A 148 -18.92 -0.80 5.57
C ILE A 148 -17.73 -0.43 4.68
N THR A 149 -18.02 -0.06 3.44
CA THR A 149 -17.02 0.35 2.46
C THR A 149 -16.22 1.57 2.95
N ALA A 150 -16.88 2.61 3.47
CA ALA A 150 -16.24 3.78 4.03
C ALA A 150 -15.35 3.42 5.23
N THR A 151 -15.84 2.58 6.14
CA THR A 151 -15.06 2.12 7.29
C THR A 151 -13.82 1.34 6.85
N ALA A 152 -13.96 0.45 5.86
CA ALA A 152 -12.84 -0.31 5.30
C ALA A 152 -11.81 0.62 4.64
N ILE A 153 -12.25 1.56 3.81
CA ILE A 153 -11.38 2.56 3.18
C ILE A 153 -10.61 3.31 4.26
N PHE A 154 -11.27 3.83 5.29
CA PHE A 154 -10.61 4.53 6.39
C PHE A 154 -9.56 3.67 7.11
N ILE A 155 -9.94 2.44 7.50
CA ILE A 155 -9.07 1.50 8.25
C ILE A 155 -7.81 1.15 7.46
N PHE A 156 -7.89 1.04 6.14
CA PHE A 156 -6.73 0.70 5.31
C PHE A 156 -5.94 1.93 4.82
N SER A 157 -6.59 3.04 4.52
CA SER A 157 -5.93 4.28 4.09
C SER A 157 -5.12 4.91 5.22
N PHE A 158 -5.64 4.90 6.46
CA PHE A 158 -4.96 5.48 7.61
C PHE A 158 -3.53 4.93 7.83
N PRO A 159 -3.32 3.61 7.98
CA PRO A 159 -1.98 3.05 8.17
C PRO A 159 -1.09 3.25 6.92
N LEU A 160 -1.65 3.21 5.69
CA LEU A 160 -0.88 3.50 4.47
C LEU A 160 -0.33 4.93 4.47
N PHE A 161 -1.16 5.92 4.78
CA PHE A 161 -0.68 7.30 4.87
C PHE A 161 0.31 7.49 6.02
N MET A 162 0.14 6.76 7.11
CA MET A 162 1.04 6.82 8.25
C MET A 162 2.43 6.32 7.90
N GLU A 163 2.53 5.16 7.26
CA GLU A 163 3.80 4.62 6.77
C GLU A 163 4.39 5.53 5.70
N GLY A 164 3.60 5.95 4.71
CA GLY A 164 4.06 6.76 3.59
C GLY A 164 4.62 8.13 3.99
N LEU A 165 3.96 8.83 4.91
CA LEU A 165 4.44 10.12 5.42
C LEU A 165 5.66 9.97 6.33
N TRP A 166 5.73 8.88 7.09
CA TRP A 166 6.85 8.60 7.99
C TRP A 166 8.19 8.36 7.27
N THR A 167 8.17 7.91 6.01
CA THR A 167 9.40 7.71 5.20
C THR A 167 10.22 8.99 4.96
N ILE A 168 9.64 10.17 5.20
CA ILE A 168 10.32 11.47 5.04
C ILE A 168 11.17 11.81 6.27
N PRO A 169 10.60 12.00 7.48
CA PRO A 169 11.42 12.31 8.65
C PRO A 169 12.19 11.11 9.19
N LEU A 170 11.71 9.86 8.98
CA LEU A 170 12.29 8.63 9.54
C LEU A 170 12.56 8.69 11.05
N GLU A 171 11.76 9.47 11.76
CA GLU A 171 11.89 9.66 13.21
C GLU A 171 11.61 8.35 13.95
N THR A 172 12.40 8.09 14.99
CA THR A 172 12.20 6.93 15.89
C THR A 172 11.08 7.15 16.90
N VAL A 173 10.59 8.39 17.02
CA VAL A 173 9.51 8.77 17.93
C VAL A 173 8.25 9.02 17.11
N PHE A 174 7.11 8.67 17.70
CA PHE A 174 5.81 8.90 17.08
C PHE A 174 5.53 10.41 16.97
N SER A 175 5.51 10.92 15.74
CA SER A 175 5.23 12.33 15.49
C SER A 175 3.72 12.60 15.43
N LYS A 176 3.23 13.47 16.33
CA LYS A 176 1.83 13.93 16.32
C LYS A 176 1.44 14.58 14.99
N ASN A 177 2.38 15.25 14.32
CA ASN A 177 2.14 15.89 13.03
C ASN A 177 1.84 14.84 11.94
N ILE A 178 2.65 13.77 11.88
CA ILE A 178 2.44 12.67 10.92
C ILE A 178 1.09 12.01 11.18
N PHE A 179 0.78 11.70 12.45
CA PHE A 179 -0.50 11.10 12.80
C PHE A 179 -1.71 11.95 12.37
N ASN A 180 -1.69 13.25 12.67
CA ASN A 180 -2.78 14.15 12.29
C ASN A 180 -2.91 14.28 10.77
N MET A 181 -1.79 14.38 10.04
CA MET A 181 -1.81 14.40 8.58
C MET A 181 -2.38 13.11 7.99
N SER A 182 -1.95 11.94 8.49
CA SER A 182 -2.47 10.64 8.06
C SER A 182 -3.95 10.47 8.35
N LEU A 183 -4.41 10.96 9.50
CA LEU A 183 -5.82 10.95 9.89
C LEU A 183 -6.66 11.80 8.93
N ILE A 184 -6.24 13.05 8.68
CA ILE A 184 -6.92 13.97 7.76
C ILE A 184 -6.94 13.37 6.34
N PHE A 185 -5.83 12.83 5.85
CA PHE A 185 -5.77 12.25 4.51
C PHE A 185 -6.66 11.00 4.38
N ALA A 186 -6.69 10.14 5.40
CA ALA A 186 -7.59 8.99 5.43
C ALA A 186 -9.06 9.41 5.42
N LEU A 187 -9.44 10.46 6.16
CA LEU A 187 -10.78 11.03 6.13
C LEU A 187 -11.14 11.55 4.73
N ILE A 188 -10.27 12.34 4.09
CA ILE A 188 -10.49 12.85 2.73
C ILE A 188 -10.70 11.71 1.73
N ILE A 189 -9.88 10.65 1.79
CA ILE A 189 -10.05 9.47 0.92
C ILE A 189 -11.36 8.74 1.21
N THR A 190 -11.76 8.66 2.48
CA THR A 190 -13.01 8.01 2.89
C THR A 190 -14.22 8.78 2.36
N GLU A 191 -14.23 10.10 2.51
CA GLU A 191 -15.27 10.99 1.97
C GLU A 191 -15.33 10.90 0.45
N THR A 192 -14.16 10.84 -0.22
CA THR A 192 -14.08 10.61 -1.66
C THR A 192 -14.68 9.26 -2.04
N GLY A 193 -14.40 8.20 -1.28
CA GLY A 193 -14.99 6.87 -1.47
C GLY A 193 -16.51 6.83 -1.28
N ILE A 194 -17.03 7.61 -0.32
CA ILE A 194 -18.48 7.78 -0.15
C ILE A 194 -19.08 8.51 -1.36
N ALA A 195 -18.43 9.56 -1.86
CA ALA A 195 -18.88 10.28 -3.04
C ALA A 195 -18.95 9.37 -4.28
N LEU A 196 -18.00 8.45 -4.44
CA LEU A 196 -18.02 7.44 -5.51
C LEU A 196 -19.24 6.51 -5.46
N PHE A 197 -19.84 6.29 -4.29
CA PHE A 197 -21.03 5.45 -4.15
C PHE A 197 -22.25 6.04 -4.90
N PHE A 198 -22.28 7.36 -5.07
CA PHE A 198 -23.34 8.07 -5.78
C PHE A 198 -23.03 8.26 -7.28
N TRP A 199 -21.91 7.74 -7.76
CA TRP A 199 -21.45 7.88 -9.14
C TRP A 199 -21.44 6.51 -9.84
N PRO A 200 -21.95 6.37 -11.08
CA PRO A 200 -21.94 5.10 -11.82
C PRO A 200 -20.54 4.75 -12.35
N VAL A 201 -19.62 4.45 -11.43
CA VAL A 201 -18.24 4.07 -11.74
C VAL A 201 -18.06 2.56 -11.70
N THR A 202 -17.26 2.04 -12.62
CA THR A 202 -16.79 0.66 -12.51
C THR A 202 -15.80 0.55 -11.35
N VAL A 203 -15.65 -0.66 -10.80
CA VAL A 203 -14.75 -0.92 -9.68
C VAL A 203 -13.33 -0.46 -9.98
N VAL A 204 -12.82 -0.79 -11.17
CA VAL A 204 -11.46 -0.46 -11.62
C VAL A 204 -11.27 1.06 -11.76
N VAL A 205 -12.26 1.77 -12.30
CA VAL A 205 -12.18 3.23 -12.45
C VAL A 205 -12.21 3.91 -11.07
N GLY A 206 -13.09 3.43 -10.17
CA GLY A 206 -13.16 3.93 -8.80
C GLY A 206 -11.87 3.67 -8.00
N SER A 207 -11.28 2.48 -8.12
CA SER A 207 -10.04 2.13 -7.42
C SER A 207 -8.84 2.94 -7.94
N LEU A 208 -8.75 3.17 -9.26
CA LEU A 208 -7.76 4.09 -9.86
C LEU A 208 -7.97 5.54 -9.40
N PHE A 209 -9.22 6.00 -9.30
CA PHE A 209 -9.52 7.35 -8.84
C PHE A 209 -9.07 7.56 -7.37
N LEU A 210 -9.41 6.65 -6.47
CA LEU A 210 -8.95 6.69 -5.07
C LEU A 210 -7.43 6.60 -4.96
N THR A 211 -6.79 5.77 -5.80
CA THR A 211 -5.32 5.70 -5.87
C THR A 211 -4.70 7.00 -6.35
N GLY A 212 -5.31 7.67 -7.34
CA GLY A 212 -4.91 9.00 -7.80
C GLY A 212 -5.05 10.06 -6.70
N ALA A 213 -6.12 10.00 -5.91
CA ALA A 213 -6.28 10.86 -4.75
C ALA A 213 -5.19 10.58 -3.68
N VAL A 214 -4.85 9.31 -3.43
CA VAL A 214 -3.71 8.95 -2.57
C VAL A 214 -2.40 9.52 -3.11
N TYR A 215 -2.15 9.43 -4.42
CA TYR A 215 -0.97 10.01 -5.06
C TYR A 215 -0.85 11.51 -4.79
N VAL A 216 -1.94 12.26 -4.98
CA VAL A 216 -1.97 13.71 -4.75
C VAL A 216 -1.76 14.03 -3.27
N LEU A 217 -2.53 13.41 -2.37
CA LEU A 217 -2.45 13.69 -0.94
C LEU A 217 -1.09 13.31 -0.36
N LEU A 218 -0.62 12.10 -0.63
CA LEU A 218 0.66 11.61 -0.14
C LEU A 218 1.81 12.42 -0.71
N GLY A 219 1.78 12.74 -2.00
CA GLY A 219 2.81 13.55 -2.66
C GLY A 219 2.91 14.96 -2.09
N LEU A 220 1.78 15.65 -1.91
CA LEU A 220 1.72 16.96 -1.26
C LEU A 220 2.16 16.89 0.21
N GLY A 221 1.74 15.84 0.93
CA GLY A 221 2.14 15.63 2.31
C GLY A 221 3.63 15.41 2.48
N GLN A 222 4.23 14.56 1.63
CA GLN A 222 5.68 14.34 1.60
C GLN A 222 6.43 15.63 1.21
N ALA A 223 5.97 16.36 0.20
CA ALA A 223 6.56 17.65 -0.19
C ALA A 223 6.51 18.70 0.94
N LYS A 224 5.41 18.74 1.70
CA LYS A 224 5.29 19.58 2.90
C LYS A 224 6.31 19.19 3.98
N LEU A 225 6.46 17.90 4.26
CA LEU A 225 7.41 17.40 5.26
C LEU A 225 8.87 17.61 4.82
N GLU A 226 9.15 17.62 3.52
CA GLU A 226 10.47 17.96 2.97
C GLU A 226 10.75 19.47 2.94
N GLY A 227 9.78 20.31 3.29
CA GLY A 227 9.91 21.78 3.23
C GLY A 227 9.90 22.32 1.79
N ARG A 228 9.37 21.57 0.82
CA ARG A 228 9.37 21.88 -0.62
C ARG A 228 7.97 22.07 -1.17
N LEU A 229 7.02 22.52 -0.34
CA LEU A 229 5.65 22.80 -0.77
C LEU A 229 5.59 24.12 -1.53
N PHE A 230 6.23 24.17 -2.69
CA PHE A 230 6.20 25.33 -3.57
C PHE A 230 4.88 25.34 -4.36
N PRO A 231 4.37 26.54 -4.75
CA PRO A 231 3.18 26.65 -5.57
C PRO A 231 3.25 25.84 -6.88
N GLN A 232 4.46 25.69 -7.43
CA GLN A 232 4.70 24.85 -8.61
C GLN A 232 4.44 23.37 -8.33
N THR A 233 5.00 22.84 -7.24
CA THR A 233 4.78 21.44 -6.82
C THR A 233 3.29 21.18 -6.56
N VAL A 234 2.60 22.13 -5.92
CA VAL A 234 1.16 22.02 -5.70
C VAL A 234 0.41 21.95 -7.03
N ARG A 235 0.77 22.79 -8.00
CA ARG A 235 0.17 22.78 -9.33
C ARG A 235 0.41 21.46 -10.05
N GLU A 236 1.62 20.91 -10.00
CA GLU A 236 1.96 19.63 -10.64
C GLU A 236 1.09 18.48 -10.12
N TYR A 237 0.94 18.35 -8.79
CA TYR A 237 0.07 17.33 -8.21
C TYR A 237 -1.42 17.57 -8.52
N LEU A 238 -1.89 18.81 -8.45
CA LEU A 238 -3.28 19.14 -8.77
C LEU A 238 -3.61 18.88 -10.25
N VAL A 239 -2.69 19.16 -11.18
CA VAL A 239 -2.87 18.85 -12.61
C VAL A 239 -3.06 17.34 -12.79
N VAL A 240 -2.25 16.50 -12.12
CA VAL A 240 -2.45 15.04 -12.18
C VAL A 240 -3.81 14.65 -11.61
N GLY A 241 -4.22 15.23 -10.47
CA GLY A 241 -5.53 14.99 -9.88
C GLY A 241 -6.68 15.36 -10.82
N ILE A 242 -6.60 16.51 -11.48
CA ILE A 242 -7.58 16.97 -12.48
C ILE A 242 -7.62 16.03 -13.68
N LEU A 243 -6.47 15.60 -14.20
CA LEU A 243 -6.41 14.65 -15.31
C LEU A 243 -7.05 13.30 -14.96
N VAL A 244 -6.79 12.78 -13.75
CA VAL A 244 -7.42 11.55 -13.26
C VAL A 244 -8.93 11.72 -13.11
N PHE A 245 -9.40 12.88 -12.61
CA PHE A 245 -10.82 13.19 -12.50
C PHE A 245 -11.50 13.29 -13.87
N ILE A 246 -10.87 13.95 -14.85
CA ILE A 246 -11.36 14.03 -16.22
C ILE A 246 -11.42 12.63 -16.85
N GLY A 247 -10.37 11.82 -16.68
CA GLY A 247 -10.33 10.45 -17.17
C GLY A 247 -11.45 9.59 -16.60
N MET A 248 -11.72 9.71 -15.31
CA MET A 248 -12.86 9.07 -14.65
C MET A 248 -14.19 9.52 -15.26
N PHE A 249 -14.40 10.83 -15.46
CA PHE A 249 -15.62 11.37 -16.05
C PHE A 249 -15.92 10.77 -17.43
N PHE A 250 -14.90 10.64 -18.29
CA PHE A 250 -15.05 10.02 -19.61
C PHE A 250 -15.24 8.50 -19.57
N ALA A 251 -14.68 7.82 -18.58
CA ALA A 251 -14.84 6.38 -18.42
C ALA A 251 -16.22 5.99 -17.87
N THR A 252 -16.92 6.91 -17.22
CA THR A 252 -18.25 6.66 -16.65
C THR A 252 -19.34 6.70 -17.70
N HIS A 253 -20.13 5.64 -17.77
CA HIS A 253 -21.28 5.54 -18.66
C HIS A 253 -22.52 5.94 -17.87
N TRP A 254 -23.12 7.06 -18.25
CA TRP A 254 -24.39 7.53 -17.72
C TRP A 254 -25.50 6.99 -18.62
N GLY A 255 -25.81 5.70 -18.46
CA GLY A 255 -26.80 4.96 -19.26
C GLY A 255 -27.38 3.80 -18.49
#